data_AF-A0ABD0P2M3-F1
#
_entry.id   AF-A0ABD0P2M3-F1
#
_cell.length_a   1.000
_cell.length_b   1.000
_cell.length_c   1.000
_cell.angle_alpha   90.00
_cell.angle_beta   90.00
_cell.angle_gamma   90.00
#
_symmetry.space_group_name_H-M   'P 1'
#
loop_
_entity.id
_entity.type
_entity.pdbx_description
1 polymer ?
#
loop_
_entity_poly.entity_id
_entity_poly.type
_entity_poly.pdbx_seq_one_letter_code
_entity_poly.pdbx_strand_id
1 'polypeptide(L)' 'EANQKIVDEYGYCVLDHHRERIGNFKIEPPGLFRGRGDHPKQGMLKKRIQPEDVIINCS' A
#
# COMPACT_ATOMS: atom_id res chain seq x y z
N GLU A 1 -13.67 -12.48 -9.47
CA GLU A 1 -12.51 -13.30 -9.89
C GLU A 1 -11.20 -12.52 -9.98
N ALA A 2 -11.09 -11.46 -10.80
CA ALA A 2 -9.84 -10.70 -10.95
C ALA A 2 -9.28 -10.15 -9.62
N ASN A 3 -10.14 -9.59 -8.76
CA ASN A 3 -9.72 -9.12 -7.44
C ASN A 3 -9.19 -10.24 -6.54
N GLN A 4 -9.72 -11.45 -6.67
CA GLN A 4 -9.29 -12.59 -5.87
C GLN A 4 -7.90 -13.05 -6.31
N LYS A 5 -7.65 -13.12 -7.63
CA LYS A 5 -6.32 -13.45 -8.19
C LYS A 5 -5.22 -12.54 -7.65
N ILE A 6 -5.48 -11.24 -7.59
CA ILE A 6 -4.53 -10.26 -7.03
C ILE A 6 -4.26 -10.53 -5.54
N VAL A 7 -5.30 -10.86 -4.76
CA VAL A 7 -5.14 -11.17 -3.33
C VAL A 7 -4.35 -12.46 -3.13
N ASP A 8 -4.58 -13.48 -3.97
CA ASP A 8 -3.89 -14.76 -3.85
C ASP A 8 -2.40 -14.63 -4.22
N GLU A 9 -2.08 -13.77 -5.19
CA GLU A 9 -0.74 -13.51 -5.69
C GLU A 9 0.07 -12.56 -4.79
N TYR A 10 -0.52 -11.43 -4.35
CA TYR A 10 0.20 -10.35 -3.64
C TYR A 10 -0.24 -10.16 -2.18
N GLY A 11 -1.29 -10.85 -1.74
CA GLY A 11 -1.85 -10.69 -0.39
C GLY A 11 -1.19 -11.55 0.68
N TYR A 12 -0.17 -12.33 0.33
CA TYR A 12 0.55 -13.21 1.25
C TYR A 12 2.06 -13.14 1.03
N CYS A 13 2.83 -13.35 2.10
CA CYS A 13 4.27 -13.58 2.04
C CYS A 13 4.65 -14.85 2.81
N VAL A 14 5.89 -15.29 2.68
CA VAL A 14 6.46 -16.35 3.51
C VAL A 14 7.33 -15.69 4.57
N LEU A 15 7.04 -15.98 5.83
CA LEU A 15 7.81 -15.53 6.99
C LEU A 15 8.08 -16.75 7.87
N ASP A 16 9.34 -17.05 8.14
CA ASP A 16 9.76 -18.21 8.95
C ASP A 16 9.12 -19.55 8.52
N HIS A 17 9.08 -19.81 7.21
CA HIS A 17 8.43 -20.98 6.57
C HIS A 17 6.88 -21.02 6.66
N HIS A 18 6.24 -20.02 7.25
CA HIS A 18 4.79 -19.90 7.33
C HIS A 18 4.25 -18.91 6.29
N ARG A 19 3.07 -19.21 5.72
CA ARG A 19 2.39 -18.30 4.79
C ARG A 19 1.53 -17.32 5.58
N GLU A 20 1.97 -16.07 5.61
CA GLU A 20 1.34 -15.01 6.38
C GLU A 20 0.58 -14.04 5.48
N ARG A 21 -0.52 -13.48 6.00
CA ARG A 21 -1.36 -12.53 5.26
C ARG A 21 -0.79 -11.12 5.38
N ILE A 22 -0.66 -10.42 4.25
CA ILE A 22 -0.23 -9.03 4.20
C ILE A 22 -1.44 -8.11 4.44
N GLY A 23 -1.29 -7.13 5.35
CA GLY A 23 -2.34 -6.15 5.65
C GLY A 23 -2.66 -5.23 4.46
N ASN A 24 -1.68 -4.42 4.04
CA ASN A 24 -1.83 -3.46 2.94
C ASN A 24 -0.80 -3.74 1.84
N PHE A 25 -1.15 -4.60 0.89
CA PHE A 25 -0.30 -4.89 -0.27
C PHE A 25 -0.57 -3.95 -1.47
N LYS A 26 -1.63 -3.14 -1.41
CA LYS A 26 -1.95 -2.13 -2.42
C LYS A 26 -1.49 -0.76 -1.92
N ILE A 27 -0.72 -0.08 -2.75
CA ILE A 27 -0.29 1.31 -2.50
C ILE A 27 -1.50 2.25 -2.59
N GLU A 28 -1.54 3.27 -1.73
CA GLU A 28 -2.58 4.30 -1.79
C GLU A 28 -2.56 5.02 -3.15
N PRO A 29 -3.72 5.19 -3.82
CA PRO A 29 -3.78 6.00 -5.03
C PRO A 29 -3.49 7.48 -4.73
N PRO A 30 -3.06 8.26 -5.73
CA PRO A 30 -2.93 9.71 -5.57
C PRO A 30 -4.28 10.34 -5.23
N GLY A 31 -4.25 11.46 -4.51
CA GLY A 31 -5.46 12.15 -4.10
C GLY A 31 -5.17 13.43 -3.32
N LEU A 32 -6.22 14.07 -2.81
CA LEU A 32 -6.05 15.22 -1.91
C LEU A 32 -5.86 14.73 -0.47
N PHE A 33 -4.93 15.34 0.24
CA PHE A 33 -4.68 15.05 1.65
C PHE A 33 -5.89 15.49 2.48
N ARG A 34 -6.54 14.52 3.12
CA ARG A 34 -7.68 14.75 4.02
C ARG A 34 -7.19 14.63 5.47
N GLY A 35 -6.61 15.72 5.98
CA GLY A 35 -6.28 15.84 7.40
C GLY A 35 -7.54 15.86 8.27
N ARG A 36 -7.38 15.54 9.57
CA ARG A 36 -8.48 15.63 10.54
C ARG A 36 -8.46 17.00 11.23
N GLY A 37 -9.64 17.55 11.55
CA GLY A 37 -9.77 18.90 12.14
C GLY A 37 -9.27 19.99 11.20
N ASP A 38 -8.75 21.10 11.75
CA ASP A 38 -8.20 22.22 10.99
C ASP A 38 -6.75 21.98 10.55
N HIS A 39 -6.51 20.85 9.89
CA HIS A 39 -5.15 20.47 9.52
C HIS A 39 -4.60 21.42 8.43
N PRO A 40 -3.44 22.08 8.65
CA PRO A 40 -2.93 23.14 7.78
C PRO A 40 -2.49 22.68 6.37
N LYS A 41 -2.59 21.38 6.09
CA LYS A 41 -2.20 20.74 4.83
C LYS A 41 -3.40 20.09 4.13
N GLN A 42 -4.61 20.27 4.66
CA GLN A 42 -5.82 19.73 4.06
C GLN A 42 -5.96 20.26 2.63
N GLY A 43 -6.21 19.37 1.67
CA GLY A 43 -6.27 19.70 0.25
C GLY A 43 -4.92 19.64 -0.49
N MET A 44 -3.78 19.45 0.19
CA MET A 44 -2.50 19.26 -0.50
C MET A 44 -2.49 17.96 -1.32
N LEU A 45 -1.81 17.95 -2.47
CA LEU A 45 -1.74 16.78 -3.34
C LEU A 45 -0.86 15.66 -2.73
N LYS A 46 -1.45 14.50 -2.47
CA LYS A 46 -0.73 13.23 -2.33
C LYS A 46 -0.36 12.73 -3.73
N LYS A 47 0.92 12.79 -4.08
CA LYS A 47 1.44 12.32 -5.38
C LYS A 47 1.32 10.80 -5.50
N ARG A 48 1.33 10.31 -6.75
CA ARG A 48 1.42 8.87 -7.03
C ARG A 48 2.81 8.38 -6.67
N ILE A 49 2.87 7.31 -5.90
CA ILE A 49 4.10 6.59 -5.59
C ILE A 49 4.53 5.81 -6.83
N GLN A 50 5.80 5.96 -7.23
CA GLN A 50 6.42 5.20 -8.32
C GLN A 50 7.26 4.05 -7.75
N PRO A 51 7.64 3.05 -8.57
CA PRO A 51 8.49 1.95 -8.11
C PRO A 51 9.81 2.43 -7.49
N GLU A 52 10.38 3.53 -7.97
CA GLU A 52 11.63 4.11 -7.47
C GLU A 52 11.50 4.68 -6.05
N ASP A 53 10.29 4.98 -5.61
CA ASP A 53 9.99 5.45 -4.24
C ASP A 53 9.84 4.27 -3.25
N VAL A 54 9.82 3.02 -3.72
CA VAL A 54 9.56 1.81 -2.92
C VAL A 54 10.85 1.09 -2.58
N ILE A 55 11.10 0.88 -1.29
CA ILE A 55 12.21 0.07 -0.80
C ILE A 55 11.69 -1.33 -0.48
N ILE A 56 12.29 -2.34 -1.10
CA ILE A 56 11.98 -3.76 -0.85
C ILE A 56 12.83 -4.27 0.32
N ASN A 57 12.21 -5.05 1.20
CA ASN A 57 12.85 -5.72 2.32
C ASN A 57 12.54 -7.23 2.28
N CYS A 58 13.57 -8.06 2.17
CA CYS A 58 13.47 -9.51 2.09
C CYS A 58 14.76 -10.18 2.62
N SER A 59 14.68 -11.48 2.93
CA SER A 59 15.82 -12.34 3.31
C SER A 59 16.55 -12.89 2.11
#